data_AF-A0A7W8A1T7-F1
#
_entry.id   AF-A0A7W8A1T7-F1
#
_cell.length_a   1.000
_cell.length_b   1.000
_cell.length_c   1.000
_cell.angle_alpha   90.00
_cell.angle_beta   90.00
_cell.angle_gamma   90.00
#
_symmetry.space_group_name_H-M   'P 1'
#
loop_
_entity.id
_entity.type
_entity.pdbx_description
1 polymer ?
#
loop_
_entity_poly.entity_id
_entity_poly.type
_entity_poly.pdbx_seq_one_letter_code
_entity_poly.pdbx_strand_id
1 'polypeptide(L)'
;MNKRLVAACVAACVVLAIVAVLAFADTGGKPGTYQLTRQPDGSMVLARPGVTTPVLDLYEDFDCPICKQLHAAVDPTLQRLAKAGSVKVVFHPVTIFRDEPMRSNSVRAAAAARCVPAANWLAFRDQLYAIQPAPHGTASGFTPDELVGAARKAGASVDECVTTQAFAKQHLSQNDGVRLDGTPTVLFNGEMLGDVAFDPKALEQLITGGDGITV
;
A
#
# COMPACT_ATOMS: atom_id res chain seq x y z
N MET A 1 -42.65 -11.14 21.71
CA MET A 1 -41.19 -11.19 21.45
C MET A 1 -40.46 -11.35 22.79
N ASN A 2 -39.87 -12.52 23.05
CA ASN A 2 -39.38 -12.86 24.39
C ASN A 2 -38.09 -12.08 24.69
N LYS A 3 -38.08 -11.27 25.75
CA LYS A 3 -36.91 -10.45 26.17
C LYS A 3 -35.62 -11.27 26.31
N ARG A 4 -35.74 -12.56 26.63
CA ARG A 4 -34.62 -13.52 26.72
C ARG A 4 -34.00 -13.86 25.36
N LEU A 5 -34.79 -13.93 24.29
CA LEU A 5 -34.31 -14.18 22.93
C LEU A 5 -33.57 -12.96 22.37
N VAL A 6 -34.06 -11.74 22.67
CA VAL A 6 -33.40 -10.49 22.26
C VAL A 6 -32.05 -10.33 22.95
N ALA A 7 -31.96 -10.61 24.26
CA ALA A 7 -30.70 -10.54 25.01
C ALA A 7 -29.65 -11.55 24.51
N ALA A 8 -30.07 -12.77 24.17
CA ALA A 8 -29.17 -13.80 23.64
C ALA A 8 -28.61 -13.43 22.25
N CYS A 9 -29.44 -12.89 21.36
CA CYS A 9 -29.00 -12.40 20.05
C CYS A 9 -28.03 -11.23 20.17
N VAL A 10 -28.30 -10.26 21.05
CA VAL A 10 -27.40 -9.11 21.25
C VAL A 10 -26.04 -9.58 21.80
N ALA A 11 -26.03 -10.49 22.78
CA ALA A 11 -24.78 -11.03 23.32
C ALA A 11 -23.98 -11.79 22.24
N ALA A 12 -24.64 -12.60 21.41
CA ALA A 12 -24.00 -13.32 20.31
C ALA A 12 -23.43 -12.38 19.25
N CYS A 13 -24.15 -11.32 18.87
CA CYS A 13 -23.68 -10.31 17.92
C CYS A 13 -22.50 -9.51 18.47
N VAL A 14 -22.51 -9.17 19.76
CA VAL A 14 -21.39 -8.47 20.41
C VAL A 14 -20.16 -9.37 20.48
N VAL A 15 -20.31 -10.66 20.81
CA VAL A 15 -19.19 -11.62 20.79
C VAL A 15 -18.65 -11.81 19.37
N LEU A 16 -19.51 -11.94 18.37
CA LEU A 16 -19.08 -12.03 16.96
C LEU A 16 -18.38 -10.76 16.48
N ALA A 17 -18.88 -9.58 16.86
CA ALA A 17 -18.25 -8.30 16.54
C ALA A 17 -16.89 -8.15 17.25
N ILE A 18 -16.77 -8.59 18.51
CA ILE A 18 -15.51 -8.59 19.25
C ILE A 18 -14.52 -9.58 18.63
N VAL A 19 -14.94 -10.78 18.26
CA VAL A 19 -14.09 -11.78 17.59
C VAL A 19 -13.64 -11.28 16.21
N ALA A 20 -14.54 -10.64 15.45
CA ALA A 20 -14.19 -10.00 14.20
C ALA A 20 -13.16 -8.87 14.43
N VAL A 21 -13.42 -7.95 15.36
CA VAL A 21 -12.49 -6.86 15.70
C VAL A 21 -11.13 -7.38 16.18
N LEU A 22 -11.09 -8.46 16.97
CA LEU A 22 -9.84 -9.09 17.41
C LEU A 22 -9.12 -9.83 16.26
N ALA A 23 -9.85 -10.36 15.28
CA ALA A 23 -9.27 -10.94 14.06
C ALA A 23 -8.74 -9.85 13.09
N PHE A 24 -9.33 -8.65 13.12
CA PHE A 24 -8.88 -7.49 12.33
C PHE A 24 -7.86 -6.62 13.07
N ALA A 25 -7.70 -6.79 14.38
CA ALA A 25 -6.71 -6.11 15.23
C ALA A 25 -5.45 -6.96 15.45
N ASP A 26 -4.98 -7.67 14.42
CA ASP A 26 -3.65 -8.30 14.44
C ASP A 26 -2.57 -7.23 14.27
N THR A 27 -2.40 -6.43 15.32
CA THR A 27 -1.30 -5.49 15.48
C THR A 27 -0.05 -6.29 15.85
N GLY A 28 0.86 -6.44 14.90
CA GLY A 28 2.22 -6.94 15.14
C GLY A 28 2.37 -8.42 14.78
N GLY A 29 2.81 -8.67 13.54
CA GLY A 29 3.16 -10.01 13.07
C GLY A 29 4.09 -10.72 14.06
N LYS A 30 3.77 -11.99 14.33
CA LYS A 30 4.64 -12.89 15.10
C LYS A 30 6.06 -12.87 14.51
N PRO A 31 7.12 -12.84 15.34
CA PRO A 31 8.47 -12.94 14.84
C PRO A 31 8.60 -14.22 13.99
N GLY A 32 8.86 -14.05 12.69
CA GLY A 32 9.07 -15.14 11.73
C GLY A 32 7.98 -15.36 10.68
N THR A 33 6.82 -14.69 10.73
CA THR A 33 5.76 -14.94 9.71
C THR A 33 5.90 -14.16 8.41
N TYR A 34 6.39 -12.91 8.44
CA TYR A 34 6.70 -12.08 7.26
C TYR A 34 7.55 -10.88 7.68
N GLN A 35 8.15 -10.19 6.71
CA GLN A 35 8.95 -8.99 6.91
C GLN A 35 8.51 -7.91 5.91
N LEU A 36 8.47 -6.67 6.37
CA LEU A 36 8.41 -5.49 5.51
C LEU A 36 9.72 -4.72 5.69
N THR A 37 10.50 -4.59 4.62
CA THR A 37 11.83 -3.96 4.69
C THR A 37 11.95 -2.84 3.68
N ARG A 38 12.54 -1.72 4.12
CA ARG A 38 12.88 -0.60 3.23
C ARG A 38 14.21 -0.87 2.55
N GLN A 39 14.24 -0.72 1.24
CA GLN A 39 15.45 -0.84 0.43
C GLN A 39 16.17 0.52 0.29
N PRO A 40 17.46 0.55 -0.12
CA PRO A 40 18.21 1.80 -0.29
C PRO A 40 17.60 2.76 -1.32
N ASP A 41 16.93 2.25 -2.35
CA ASP A 41 16.20 3.02 -3.35
C ASP A 41 14.85 3.56 -2.85
N GLY A 42 14.47 3.24 -1.61
CA GLY A 42 13.22 3.64 -0.97
C GLY A 42 12.04 2.72 -1.22
N SER A 43 12.18 1.71 -2.09
CA SER A 43 11.17 0.68 -2.28
C SER A 43 10.94 -0.13 -0.99
N MET A 44 9.77 -0.75 -0.89
CA MET A 44 9.36 -1.56 0.26
C MET A 44 9.15 -2.99 -0.17
N VAL A 45 9.81 -3.95 0.49
CA VAL A 45 9.70 -5.36 0.18
C VAL A 45 8.88 -6.07 1.25
N LEU A 46 7.74 -6.64 0.86
CA LEU A 46 6.90 -7.50 1.70
C LEU A 46 7.09 -8.96 1.29
N ALA A 47 7.65 -9.77 2.18
CA ALA A 47 7.84 -11.20 1.93
C ALA A 47 8.03 -11.99 3.23
N ARG A 48 7.86 -13.32 3.15
CA ARG A 48 8.39 -14.22 4.19
C ARG A 48 9.90 -14.35 4.08
N PRO A 49 10.62 -14.58 5.20
CA PRO A 49 12.03 -14.95 5.15
C PRO A 49 12.27 -16.13 4.19
N GLY A 50 13.22 -15.98 3.27
CA GLY A 50 13.56 -17.00 2.27
C GLY A 50 12.73 -16.99 0.99
N VAL A 51 11.60 -16.27 0.93
CA VAL A 51 10.81 -16.14 -0.30
C VAL A 51 11.44 -15.07 -1.19
N THR A 52 12.07 -15.50 -2.28
CA THR A 52 12.73 -14.62 -3.26
C THR A 52 11.99 -14.54 -4.59
N THR A 53 11.15 -15.54 -4.89
CA THR A 53 10.32 -15.67 -6.09
C THR A 53 8.95 -16.31 -5.76
N PRO A 54 7.92 -16.13 -6.61
CA PRO A 54 7.85 -15.16 -7.70
C PRO A 54 7.91 -13.72 -7.18
N VAL A 55 8.26 -12.77 -8.05
CA VAL A 55 8.37 -11.34 -7.71
C VAL A 55 7.23 -10.58 -8.34
N LEU A 56 6.56 -9.75 -7.57
CA LEU A 56 5.62 -8.75 -8.06
C LEU A 56 6.14 -7.35 -7.75
N ASP A 57 6.51 -6.61 -8.77
CA ASP A 57 6.91 -5.20 -8.67
C ASP A 57 5.70 -4.32 -8.95
N LEU A 58 5.33 -3.47 -7.99
CA LEU A 58 4.26 -2.49 -8.11
C LEU A 58 4.86 -1.09 -8.08
N TYR A 59 4.93 -0.45 -9.24
CA TYR A 59 5.28 0.96 -9.35
C TYR A 59 4.03 1.81 -9.24
N GLU A 60 4.04 2.71 -8.25
CA GLU A 60 2.86 3.48 -7.88
C GLU A 60 3.20 4.93 -7.56
N ASP A 61 2.31 5.84 -7.96
CA ASP A 61 2.35 7.23 -7.57
C ASP A 61 1.16 7.52 -6.66
N PHE A 62 1.41 8.13 -5.50
CA PHE A 62 0.36 8.39 -4.52
C PHE A 62 -0.65 9.46 -4.96
N ASP A 63 -0.32 10.30 -5.94
CA ASP A 63 -1.27 11.26 -6.54
C ASP A 63 -2.04 10.63 -7.73
N CYS A 64 -1.68 9.42 -8.17
CA CYS A 64 -2.32 8.78 -9.34
C CYS A 64 -3.69 8.18 -8.98
N PRO A 65 -4.79 8.61 -9.63
CA PRO A 65 -6.13 8.07 -9.36
C PRO A 65 -6.27 6.59 -9.71
N ILE A 66 -5.57 6.13 -10.75
CA ILE A 66 -5.61 4.72 -11.16
C ILE A 66 -4.83 3.84 -10.15
N CYS A 67 -3.76 4.36 -9.54
CA CYS A 67 -3.08 3.67 -8.45
C CYS A 67 -4.01 3.47 -7.26
N LYS A 68 -4.84 4.47 -6.91
CA LYS A 68 -5.87 4.34 -5.88
C LYS A 68 -6.90 3.26 -6.21
N GLN A 69 -7.34 3.19 -7.47
CA GLN A 69 -8.26 2.14 -7.93
C GLN A 69 -7.64 0.75 -7.80
N LEU A 70 -6.40 0.57 -8.27
CA LEU A 70 -5.66 -0.68 -8.13
C LEU A 70 -5.48 -1.07 -6.65
N HIS A 71 -5.03 -0.13 -5.82
CA HIS A 71 -4.88 -0.33 -4.37
C HIS A 71 -6.18 -0.84 -3.73
N ALA A 72 -7.31 -0.18 -4.00
CA ALA A 72 -8.60 -0.60 -3.47
C ALA A 72 -9.05 -1.99 -3.96
N ALA A 73 -8.69 -2.36 -5.19
CA ALA A 73 -9.11 -3.62 -5.80
C ALA A 73 -8.28 -4.82 -5.32
N VAL A 74 -6.95 -4.72 -5.28
CA VAL A 74 -6.08 -5.90 -5.15
C VAL A 74 -5.16 -5.92 -3.94
N ASP A 75 -4.97 -4.80 -3.25
CA ASP A 75 -4.00 -4.73 -2.15
C ASP A 75 -4.27 -5.73 -1.00
N PRO A 76 -5.53 -5.96 -0.57
CA PRO A 76 -5.81 -7.00 0.43
C PRO A 76 -5.37 -8.40 0.00
N THR A 77 -5.61 -8.76 -1.26
CA THR A 77 -5.17 -10.05 -1.83
C THR A 77 -3.65 -10.12 -1.93
N LEU A 78 -3.02 -9.06 -2.44
CA LEU A 78 -1.58 -8.98 -2.63
C LEU A 78 -0.83 -9.12 -1.29
N GLN A 79 -1.25 -8.36 -0.27
CA GLN A 79 -0.67 -8.46 1.07
C GLN A 79 -0.88 -9.84 1.69
N ARG A 80 -2.07 -10.43 1.54
CA ARG A 80 -2.34 -11.79 2.06
C ARG A 80 -1.41 -12.81 1.43
N LEU A 81 -1.25 -12.80 0.11
CA LEU A 81 -0.38 -13.73 -0.62
C LEU A 81 1.09 -13.55 -0.24
N ALA A 82 1.55 -12.30 -0.09
CA ALA A 82 2.91 -12.01 0.36
C ALA A 82 3.17 -12.49 1.79
N LYS A 83 2.24 -12.23 2.71
CA LYS A 83 2.28 -12.69 4.12
C LYS A 83 2.12 -14.22 4.23
N ALA A 84 1.53 -14.88 3.24
CA ALA A 84 1.45 -16.34 3.12
C ALA A 84 2.74 -16.96 2.53
N GLY A 85 3.59 -16.15 1.90
CA GLY A 85 4.83 -16.59 1.26
C GLY A 85 4.67 -17.04 -0.19
N SER A 86 3.54 -16.74 -0.83
CA SER A 86 3.27 -17.08 -2.23
C SER A 86 3.96 -16.14 -3.22
N VAL A 87 4.36 -14.95 -2.78
CA VAL A 87 4.99 -13.94 -3.63
C VAL A 87 5.86 -13.01 -2.78
N LYS A 88 6.95 -12.51 -3.37
CA LYS A 88 7.66 -11.33 -2.86
C LYS A 88 7.12 -10.10 -3.55
N VAL A 89 6.55 -9.16 -2.78
CA VAL A 89 5.99 -7.92 -3.33
C VAL A 89 6.98 -6.79 -3.09
N VAL A 90 7.28 -6.04 -4.14
CA VAL A 90 8.12 -4.84 -4.08
C VAL A 90 7.27 -3.64 -4.47
N PHE A 91 7.01 -2.77 -3.50
CA PHE A 91 6.32 -1.50 -3.73
C PHE A 91 7.37 -0.45 -4.07
N HIS A 92 7.20 0.19 -5.22
CA HIS A 92 8.06 1.26 -5.73
C HIS A 92 7.28 2.58 -5.78
N PRO A 93 7.32 3.39 -4.71
CA PRO A 93 6.81 4.75 -4.77
C PRO A 93 7.60 5.56 -5.79
N VAL A 94 6.91 6.12 -6.78
CA VAL A 94 7.48 6.94 -7.85
C VAL A 94 6.80 8.30 -7.94
N THR A 95 7.40 9.20 -8.70
CA THR A 95 6.80 10.45 -9.17
C THR A 95 6.68 10.35 -10.69
N ILE A 96 5.47 10.04 -11.17
CA ILE A 96 5.17 9.94 -12.61
C ILE A 96 4.81 11.31 -13.19
N PHE A 97 4.15 12.17 -12.42
CA PHE A 97 3.69 13.47 -12.89
C PHE A 97 4.85 14.44 -13.06
N ARG A 98 4.86 15.14 -14.20
CA ARG A 98 5.88 16.15 -14.55
C ARG A 98 5.41 17.58 -14.30
N ASP A 99 4.10 17.80 -14.38
CA ASP A 99 3.50 19.12 -14.26
C ASP A 99 3.00 19.38 -12.84
N GLU A 100 3.07 20.66 -12.44
CA GLU A 100 2.50 21.11 -11.17
C GLU A 100 0.97 21.32 -11.30
N PRO A 101 0.19 21.09 -10.24
CA PRO A 101 0.63 20.79 -8.87
C PRO A 101 0.91 19.30 -8.59
N MET A 102 0.64 18.40 -9.54
CA MET A 102 0.65 16.95 -9.30
C MET A 102 2.06 16.44 -8.97
N ARG A 103 3.07 16.95 -9.69
CA ARG A 103 4.46 16.60 -9.43
C ARG A 103 4.85 16.86 -7.97
N SER A 104 4.59 18.05 -7.43
CA SER A 104 4.95 18.33 -6.04
C SER A 104 4.11 17.52 -5.04
N ASN A 105 2.86 17.19 -5.35
CA ASN A 105 2.04 16.30 -4.53
C ASN A 105 2.66 14.90 -4.41
N SER A 106 2.99 14.29 -5.55
CA SER A 106 3.65 12.98 -5.62
C SER A 106 4.96 12.96 -4.85
N VAL A 107 5.79 14.01 -5.01
CA VAL A 107 7.07 14.14 -4.30
C VAL A 107 6.84 14.24 -2.79
N ARG A 108 5.89 15.06 -2.32
CA ARG A 108 5.60 15.20 -0.89
C ARG A 108 5.12 13.89 -0.27
N ALA A 109 4.19 13.22 -0.94
CA ALA A 109 3.66 11.94 -0.47
C ALA A 109 4.73 10.84 -0.43
N ALA A 110 5.54 10.71 -1.48
CA ALA A 110 6.61 9.72 -1.53
C ALA A 110 7.75 10.03 -0.53
N ALA A 111 8.09 11.30 -0.34
CA ALA A 111 9.03 11.73 0.70
C ALA A 111 8.50 11.41 2.11
N ALA A 112 7.23 11.67 2.38
CA ALA A 112 6.60 11.32 3.66
C ALA A 112 6.57 9.80 3.87
N ALA A 113 6.31 9.02 2.81
CA ALA A 113 6.37 7.56 2.86
C ALA A 113 7.77 7.03 3.24
N ARG A 114 8.84 7.78 2.99
CA ARG A 114 10.20 7.44 3.44
C ARG A 114 10.46 7.76 4.90
N CYS A 115 9.82 8.79 5.44
CA CYS A 115 9.86 9.12 6.86
C CYS A 115 9.26 8.02 7.75
N VAL A 116 8.22 7.34 7.25
CA VAL A 116 7.47 6.36 8.02
C VAL A 116 8.29 5.08 8.26
N PRO A 117 8.38 4.57 9.51
CA PRO A 117 9.03 3.29 9.80
C PRO A 117 8.37 2.14 9.03
N ALA A 118 9.14 1.11 8.69
CA ALA A 118 8.63 -0.01 7.91
C ALA A 118 7.39 -0.67 8.57
N ALA A 119 7.39 -0.85 9.89
CA ALA A 119 6.25 -1.45 10.60
C ALA A 119 4.92 -0.69 10.40
N ASN A 120 4.95 0.60 10.09
CA ASN A 120 3.79 1.47 9.91
C ASN A 120 3.48 1.77 8.43
N TRP A 121 4.35 1.35 7.51
CA TRP A 121 4.34 1.86 6.14
C TRP A 121 3.12 1.44 5.33
N LEU A 122 2.68 0.18 5.44
CA LEU A 122 1.47 -0.29 4.75
C LEU A 122 0.23 0.49 5.24
N ALA A 123 0.08 0.66 6.55
CA ALA A 123 -1.01 1.46 7.11
C ALA A 123 -0.94 2.92 6.66
N PHE A 124 0.25 3.50 6.54
CA PHE A 124 0.43 4.85 6.01
C PHE A 124 0.06 4.95 4.53
N ARG A 125 0.45 3.96 3.73
CA ARG A 125 0.06 3.85 2.32
C ARG A 125 -1.46 3.79 2.16
N ASP A 126 -2.15 3.01 3.00
CA ASP A 126 -3.63 2.97 3.02
C ASP A 126 -4.20 4.36 3.34
N GLN A 127 -3.61 5.08 4.31
CA GLN A 127 -4.02 6.45 4.63
C GLN A 127 -3.80 7.41 3.47
N LEU A 128 -2.68 7.33 2.75
CA LEU A 128 -2.41 8.18 1.59
C LEU A 128 -3.48 8.02 0.50
N TYR A 129 -3.84 6.78 0.16
CA TYR A 129 -4.89 6.54 -0.84
C TYR A 129 -6.29 6.93 -0.34
N ALA A 130 -6.56 6.79 0.96
CA ALA A 130 -7.81 7.24 1.55
C ALA A 130 -7.97 8.77 1.43
N ILE A 131 -6.91 9.53 1.70
CA ILE A 131 -6.93 11.00 1.63
C ILE A 131 -6.45 11.57 0.29
N GLN A 132 -6.26 10.70 -0.73
CA GLN A 132 -5.73 11.13 -2.02
C GLN A 132 -6.51 12.35 -2.53
N PRO A 133 -5.80 13.43 -2.91
CA PRO A 133 -6.42 14.66 -3.40
C PRO A 133 -7.40 14.38 -4.55
N ALA A 134 -8.45 15.19 -4.63
CA ALA A 134 -9.40 15.07 -5.74
C ALA A 134 -8.67 15.30 -7.08
N PRO A 135 -8.98 14.52 -8.13
CA PRO A 135 -8.45 14.78 -9.46
C PRO A 135 -9.00 16.12 -9.97
N HIS A 136 -8.15 17.15 -9.97
CA HIS A 136 -8.35 18.50 -10.54
C HIS A 136 -9.13 19.53 -9.71
N GLY A 137 -8.52 20.72 -9.60
CA GLY A 137 -9.21 22.00 -9.36
C GLY A 137 -9.00 22.59 -7.97
N THR A 138 -8.16 23.63 -7.88
CA THR A 138 -8.00 24.67 -6.83
C THR A 138 -7.92 24.27 -5.34
N ALA A 139 -8.26 23.05 -4.95
CA ALA A 139 -8.10 22.47 -3.64
C ALA A 139 -6.85 21.57 -3.64
N SER A 140 -5.79 22.14 -3.07
CA SER A 140 -4.48 21.60 -2.71
C SER A 140 -4.33 20.07 -2.66
N GLY A 141 -3.25 19.56 -3.23
CA GLY A 141 -2.80 18.20 -2.94
C GLY A 141 -2.09 18.09 -1.60
N PHE A 142 -1.61 16.90 -1.26
CA PHE A 142 -1.12 16.53 0.08
C PHE A 142 -0.38 17.67 0.79
N THR A 143 -1.02 18.31 1.77
CA THR A 143 -0.33 19.26 2.63
C THR A 143 0.59 18.52 3.61
N PRO A 144 1.68 19.13 4.09
CA PRO A 144 2.52 18.49 5.10
C PRO A 144 1.73 18.05 6.34
N ASP A 145 0.76 18.85 6.80
CA ASP A 145 -0.05 18.54 7.98
C ASP A 145 -0.97 17.33 7.76
N GLU A 146 -1.56 17.19 6.57
CA GLU A 146 -2.34 16.00 6.19
C GLU A 146 -1.47 14.74 6.18
N LEU A 147 -0.25 14.84 5.66
CA LEU A 147 0.72 13.73 5.65
C LEU A 147 1.16 13.36 7.07
N VAL A 148 1.37 14.34 7.95
CA VAL A 148 1.63 14.09 9.38
C VAL A 148 0.43 13.40 10.03
N GLY A 149 -0.78 13.88 9.76
CA GLY A 149 -2.01 13.27 10.26
C GLY A 149 -2.17 11.81 9.80
N ALA A 150 -1.89 11.53 8.53
CA ALA A 150 -1.87 10.17 7.99
C ALA A 150 -0.82 9.28 8.67
N ALA A 151 0.39 9.80 8.88
CA ALA A 151 1.45 9.05 9.56
C ALA A 151 1.06 8.73 11.02
N ARG A 152 0.48 9.70 11.75
CA ARG A 152 -0.01 9.50 13.11
C ARG A 152 -1.13 8.46 13.17
N LYS A 153 -2.08 8.48 12.24
CA LYS A 153 -3.13 7.44 12.12
C LYS A 153 -2.55 6.05 11.85
N ALA A 154 -1.46 5.98 11.10
CA ALA A 154 -0.70 4.75 10.88
C ALA A 154 0.19 4.35 12.07
N GLY A 155 0.21 5.12 13.16
CA GLY A 155 0.99 4.84 14.36
C GLY A 155 2.45 5.31 14.30
N ALA A 156 2.79 6.23 13.39
CA ALA A 156 4.13 6.79 13.24
C ALA A 156 4.18 8.26 13.67
N SER A 157 5.16 8.63 14.50
CA SER A 157 5.46 10.01 14.88
C SER A 157 6.69 10.49 14.10
N VAL A 158 6.46 11.19 13.00
CA VAL A 158 7.49 11.55 11.99
C VAL A 158 7.36 13.00 11.52
N ASP A 159 6.76 13.83 12.35
CA ASP A 159 6.29 15.17 12.05
C ASP A 159 7.36 16.08 11.44
N GLU A 160 8.54 16.15 12.06
CA GLU A 160 9.65 16.97 11.58
C GLU A 160 10.16 16.47 10.22
N CYS A 161 10.28 15.15 10.04
CA CYS A 161 10.74 14.58 8.78
C CYS A 161 9.78 14.89 7.62
N VAL A 162 8.46 14.79 7.89
CA VAL A 162 7.42 15.06 6.90
C VAL A 162 7.32 16.56 6.58
N THR A 163 7.28 17.41 7.61
CA THR A 163 7.12 18.87 7.44
C THR A 163 8.32 19.52 6.77
N THR A 164 9.53 19.03 7.03
CA THR A 164 10.76 19.49 6.36
C THR A 164 10.96 18.85 4.98
N GLN A 165 10.12 17.88 4.59
CA GLN A 165 10.26 17.09 3.38
C GLN A 165 11.67 16.48 3.25
N ALA A 166 12.21 15.94 4.34
CA ALA A 166 13.62 15.55 4.47
C ALA A 166 14.11 14.62 3.34
N PHE A 167 13.22 13.80 2.79
CA PHE A 167 13.53 12.85 1.73
C PHE A 167 13.16 13.28 0.31
N ALA A 168 12.61 14.48 0.07
CA ALA A 168 12.16 14.89 -1.27
C ALA A 168 13.29 14.90 -2.31
N LYS A 169 14.47 15.43 -1.95
CA LYS A 169 15.64 15.46 -2.84
C LYS A 169 16.13 14.04 -3.16
N GLN A 170 16.20 13.17 -2.15
CA GLN A 170 16.63 11.78 -2.33
C GLN A 170 15.64 11.02 -3.21
N HIS A 171 14.34 11.20 -2.97
CA HIS A 171 13.27 10.59 -3.75
C HIS A 171 13.39 10.97 -5.23
N LEU A 172 13.51 12.26 -5.54
CA LEU A 172 13.67 12.73 -6.92
C LEU A 172 14.93 12.17 -7.60
N SER A 173 16.07 12.18 -6.90
CA SER A 173 17.31 11.62 -7.44
C SER A 173 17.19 10.13 -7.79
N GLN A 174 16.40 9.37 -7.04
CA GLN A 174 16.18 7.95 -7.30
C GLN A 174 15.11 7.75 -8.39
N ASN A 175 14.13 8.65 -8.47
CA ASN A 175 13.12 8.67 -9.51
C ASN A 175 13.68 9.02 -10.89
N ASP A 176 14.81 9.74 -10.98
CA ASP A 176 15.46 10.08 -12.25
C ASP A 176 15.91 8.86 -13.07
N GLY A 177 16.09 7.70 -12.44
CA GLY A 177 16.39 6.43 -13.12
C GLY A 177 15.15 5.67 -13.61
N VAL A 178 13.96 6.06 -13.16
CA VAL A 178 12.71 5.37 -13.45
C VAL A 178 12.19 5.78 -14.84
N ARG A 179 11.93 4.80 -15.70
CA ARG A 179 11.38 4.99 -17.05
C ARG A 179 10.10 4.17 -17.15
N LEU A 180 8.98 4.83 -16.90
CA LEU A 180 7.64 4.25 -16.95
C LEU A 180 6.76 5.13 -17.82
N ASP A 181 5.88 4.50 -18.60
CA ASP A 181 4.90 5.19 -19.43
C ASP A 181 3.65 5.63 -18.63
N GLY A 182 3.46 5.07 -17.44
CA GLY A 182 2.34 5.40 -16.57
C GLY A 182 2.43 4.71 -15.22
N THR A 183 1.48 5.02 -14.35
CA THR A 183 1.24 4.27 -13.10
C THR A 183 -0.25 3.94 -12.98
N PRO A 184 -0.61 2.81 -12.35
CA PRO A 184 0.28 1.79 -11.82
C PRO A 184 0.98 1.02 -12.94
N THR A 185 2.22 0.60 -12.72
CA THR A 185 2.87 -0.45 -13.53
C THR A 185 3.08 -1.65 -12.62
N VAL A 186 2.49 -2.79 -13.01
CA VAL A 186 2.60 -4.04 -12.26
C VAL A 186 3.33 -5.06 -13.11
N LEU A 187 4.46 -5.54 -12.59
CA LEU A 187 5.27 -6.58 -13.23
C LEU A 187 5.21 -7.84 -12.38
N PHE A 188 5.02 -8.99 -13.03
CA PHE A 188 5.17 -10.31 -12.42
C PHE A 188 6.36 -11.01 -13.07
N ASN A 189 7.40 -11.30 -12.28
CA ASN A 189 8.68 -11.82 -12.77
C ASN A 189 9.27 -11.01 -13.95
N GLY A 190 9.04 -9.70 -13.96
CA GLY A 190 9.51 -8.78 -15.01
C GLY A 190 8.54 -8.60 -16.19
N GLU A 191 7.44 -9.36 -16.25
CA GLU A 191 6.42 -9.23 -17.31
C GLU A 191 5.26 -8.34 -16.86
N MET A 192 4.86 -7.40 -17.71
CA MET A 192 3.78 -6.45 -17.39
C MET A 192 2.40 -7.11 -17.45
N LEU A 193 1.59 -6.95 -16.39
CA LEU A 193 0.31 -7.63 -16.25
C LEU A 193 -0.88 -6.93 -16.93
N GLY A 194 -0.78 -5.64 -17.24
CA GLY A 194 -1.91 -4.87 -17.76
C GLY A 194 -3.15 -4.97 -16.87
N ASP A 195 -4.32 -5.17 -17.47
CA ASP A 195 -5.61 -5.20 -16.78
C ASP A 195 -5.76 -6.36 -15.78
N VAL A 196 -5.00 -7.47 -15.95
CA VAL A 196 -5.00 -8.60 -15.00
C VAL A 196 -4.63 -8.13 -13.59
N ALA A 197 -3.80 -7.08 -13.48
CA ALA A 197 -3.40 -6.52 -12.20
C ALA A 197 -4.55 -5.88 -11.39
N PHE A 198 -5.71 -5.62 -12.01
CA PHE A 198 -6.88 -5.03 -11.35
C PHE A 198 -7.91 -6.06 -10.88
N ASP A 199 -7.79 -7.32 -11.31
CA ASP A 199 -8.68 -8.40 -10.89
C ASP A 199 -8.02 -9.20 -9.75
N PRO A 200 -8.52 -9.10 -8.50
CA PRO A 200 -7.91 -9.79 -7.37
C PRO A 200 -7.93 -11.32 -7.51
N LYS A 201 -8.94 -11.89 -8.19
CA LYS A 201 -9.02 -13.35 -8.41
C LYS A 201 -8.03 -13.78 -9.49
N ALA A 202 -7.97 -13.07 -10.60
CA ALA A 202 -7.02 -13.39 -11.67
C ALA A 202 -5.56 -13.22 -11.19
N LEU A 203 -5.29 -12.18 -10.42
CA LEU A 203 -3.98 -11.95 -9.81
C LEU A 203 -3.59 -13.07 -8.84
N GLU A 204 -4.53 -13.53 -8.00
CA GLU A 204 -4.29 -14.67 -7.12
C GLU A 204 -4.00 -15.95 -7.91
N GLN A 205 -4.82 -16.25 -8.92
CA GLN A 205 -4.62 -17.42 -9.78
C GLN A 205 -3.25 -17.42 -10.46
N LEU A 206 -2.84 -16.26 -11.00
CA LEU A 206 -1.53 -16.06 -11.60
C LEU A 206 -0.40 -16.34 -10.60
N ILE A 207 -0.49 -15.76 -9.38
CA ILE A 207 0.54 -15.90 -8.35
C ILE A 207 0.64 -17.33 -7.83
N THR A 208 -0.48 -18.01 -7.62
CA THR A 208 -0.51 -19.36 -7.04
C THR A 208 -0.38 -20.47 -8.08
N GLY A 209 -0.30 -20.14 -9.37
CA GLY A 209 -0.21 -21.12 -10.46
C GLY A 209 -1.47 -21.99 -10.60
N GLY A 210 -2.65 -21.43 -10.31
CA GLY A 210 -3.91 -22.15 -10.53
C GLY A 210 -4.10 -22.47 -12.02
N ASP A 211 -4.76 -23.60 -12.34
CA ASP A 211 -5.04 -24.01 -13.71
C ASP A 211 -5.67 -22.86 -14.51
N GLY A 212 -4.92 -22.26 -15.46
CA GLY A 212 -5.53 -21.49 -16.55
C GLY A 212 -5.08 -20.05 -16.81
N ILE A 213 -3.78 -19.72 -16.82
CA ILE A 213 -3.30 -18.64 -17.68
C ILE A 213 -2.11 -19.14 -18.51
N THR A 214 -2.41 -19.53 -19.75
CA THR A 214 -1.44 -19.53 -20.84
C THR A 214 -1.17 -18.07 -21.19
N VAL A 215 0.09 -17.64 -21.07
CA VAL A 215 0.57 -16.39 -21.67
C VAL A 215 0.41 -16.46 -23.19
#